data_AF-A0AAU5R1Z4-F1
#
_entry.id   AF-A0AAU5R1Z4-F1
#
_cell.length_a   1.000
_cell.length_b   1.000
_cell.length_c   1.000
_cell.angle_alpha   90.00
_cell.angle_beta   90.00
_cell.angle_gamma   90.00
#
_symmetry.space_group_name_H-M   'P 1'
#
loop_
_entity.id
_entity.type
_entity.pdbx_description
1 polymer ?
#
loop_
_entity_poly.entity_id
_entity_poly.type
_entity_poly.pdbx_seq_one_letter_code
_entity_poly.pdbx_strand_id
1 'polypeptide(L)'
;MALLVRRNQALLSEDQKRQLVTAVWDLKSQGKYDQFTKAHVAGANSYHHVPTFLPWHREFVRIFETALPTPSGQPTLTIPYWDWTGTSDPWADYFMGGNGRASDDRVMTGPFAVGNGWFCVDPSREIPSYLRRQFGAGADHLPTTGDVSACLAMTPYDSEPWEGVSQSFRKSIEGVITPDIHNRVHRWIGGNMELTSSPNDPVFWLHHCNIDRLWALWQQNHRNETYLPQSGGPPGQNVNDLMPPWSSVRVSAVLDHRSLGYVYDTENPTAQGDHMHPGDTLRSGDSISSGGGRYRLVYETDGNLVLYQDGERTPQWSSQTQRRSPGMCVMQMNGDLTIDDADGQRVWSLGIDGRGNRLRLTGDGALEVTGLSGAIAWRSPREVMA
;
A
#
# COMPACT_ATOMS: atom_id res chain seq x y z
N MET A 1 4.61 7.82 16.43
CA MET A 1 5.04 8.47 15.17
C MET A 1 3.86 8.47 14.21
N ALA A 2 3.74 9.45 13.32
CA ALA A 2 2.74 9.41 12.25
C ALA A 2 3.09 8.28 11.27
N LEU A 3 2.08 7.58 10.75
CA LEU A 3 2.27 6.53 9.75
C LEU A 3 2.68 7.17 8.41
N LEU A 4 3.62 6.53 7.72
CA LEU A 4 3.95 6.86 6.34
C LEU A 4 2.81 6.43 5.42
N VAL A 5 2.51 7.23 4.39
CA VAL A 5 1.43 6.93 3.44
C VAL A 5 2.03 6.60 2.08
N ARG A 6 1.95 5.33 1.68
CA ARG A 6 2.31 4.88 0.34
C ARG A 6 1.17 5.16 -0.62
N ARG A 7 1.44 5.95 -1.66
CA ARG A 7 0.41 6.46 -2.57
C ARG A 7 0.47 5.81 -3.95
N ASN A 8 -0.65 5.87 -4.68
CA ASN A 8 -0.64 5.51 -6.09
C ASN A 8 0.32 6.43 -6.84
N GLN A 9 1.21 5.87 -7.67
CA GLN A 9 2.12 6.63 -8.54
C GLN A 9 1.39 7.72 -9.36
N ALA A 10 0.13 7.46 -9.73
CA ALA A 10 -0.71 8.37 -10.51
C ALA A 10 -1.03 9.68 -9.77
N LEU A 11 -0.99 9.68 -8.44
CA LEU A 11 -1.29 10.84 -7.58
C LEU A 11 -0.05 11.67 -7.22
N LEU A 12 1.14 11.19 -7.58
CA LEU A 12 2.38 11.93 -7.32
C LEU A 12 2.58 13.02 -8.37
N SER A 13 3.00 14.20 -7.92
CA SER A 13 3.48 15.24 -8.81
C SER A 13 4.75 14.79 -9.55
N GLU A 14 5.07 15.47 -10.65
CA GLU A 14 6.33 15.25 -11.36
C GLU A 14 7.55 15.44 -10.44
N ASP A 15 7.54 16.47 -9.59
CA ASP A 15 8.64 16.74 -8.65
C ASP A 15 8.82 15.58 -7.65
N GLN A 16 7.72 15.02 -7.11
CA GLN A 16 7.79 13.87 -6.22
C GLN A 16 8.36 12.64 -6.92
N LYS A 17 7.99 12.41 -8.19
CA LYS A 17 8.56 11.34 -9.02
C LYS A 17 10.06 11.54 -9.26
N ARG A 18 10.49 12.77 -9.55
CA ARG A 18 11.92 13.12 -9.74
C ARG A 18 12.74 13.00 -8.45
N GLN A 19 12.15 13.33 -7.29
CA GLN A 19 12.78 13.12 -5.99
C GLN A 19 13.02 11.63 -5.71
N LEU A 20 12.04 10.77 -6.01
CA LEU A 20 12.23 9.32 -5.89
C LEU A 20 13.35 8.81 -6.82
N VAL A 21 13.34 9.23 -8.08
CA VAL A 21 14.41 8.89 -9.05
C VAL A 21 15.79 9.28 -8.51
N THR A 22 15.90 10.48 -7.93
CA THR A 22 17.15 10.98 -7.34
C THR A 22 17.59 10.10 -6.16
N ALA A 23 16.69 9.78 -5.25
CA ALA A 23 17.00 8.94 -4.09
C ALA A 23 17.42 7.51 -4.49
N VAL A 24 16.79 6.94 -5.53
CA VAL A 24 17.20 5.65 -6.11
C VAL A 24 18.61 5.72 -6.69
N TRP A 25 18.93 6.81 -7.40
CA TRP A 25 20.27 7.05 -7.95
C TRP A 25 21.33 7.25 -6.86
N ASP A 26 20.99 7.92 -5.76
CA ASP A 26 21.88 8.06 -4.61
C ASP A 26 22.19 6.70 -3.96
N LEU A 27 21.18 5.82 -3.89
CA LEU A 27 21.38 4.45 -3.41
C LEU A 27 22.22 3.61 -4.38
N LYS A 28 22.04 3.83 -5.69
CA LYS A 28 22.80 3.18 -6.76
C LYS A 28 24.28 3.59 -6.75
N SER A 29 24.57 4.88 -6.63
CA SER A 29 25.94 5.42 -6.63
C SER A 29 26.76 4.95 -5.42
N GLN A 30 26.10 4.61 -4.31
CA GLN A 30 26.72 4.00 -3.13
C GLN A 30 26.92 2.48 -3.25
N GLY A 31 26.51 1.86 -4.36
CA GLY A 31 26.52 0.40 -4.56
C GLY A 31 25.52 -0.36 -3.68
N LYS A 32 24.64 0.35 -2.94
CA LYS A 32 23.66 -0.24 -2.03
C LYS A 32 22.47 -0.82 -2.79
N TYR A 33 22.04 -0.18 -3.87
CA TYR A 33 20.94 -0.69 -4.72
C TYR A 33 21.25 -2.11 -5.24
N ASP A 34 22.50 -2.35 -5.66
CA ASP A 34 22.93 -3.65 -6.18
C ASP A 34 22.88 -4.76 -5.12
N GLN A 35 22.99 -4.41 -3.84
CA GLN A 35 22.85 -5.40 -2.76
C GLN A 35 21.42 -5.92 -2.64
N PHE A 36 20.41 -5.08 -2.91
CA PHE A 36 19.02 -5.53 -2.99
C PHE A 36 18.84 -6.52 -4.14
N THR A 37 19.37 -6.20 -5.32
CA THR A 37 19.31 -7.11 -6.48
C THR A 37 20.00 -8.45 -6.16
N LYS A 38 21.20 -8.42 -5.58
CA LYS A 38 21.95 -9.62 -5.20
C LYS A 38 21.23 -10.44 -4.13
N ALA A 39 20.64 -9.78 -3.13
CA ALA A 39 19.86 -10.45 -2.08
C ALA A 39 18.64 -11.17 -2.66
N HIS A 40 17.92 -10.50 -3.58
CA HIS A 40 16.76 -11.08 -4.25
C HIS A 40 17.13 -12.29 -5.14
N VAL A 41 18.27 -12.22 -5.83
CA VAL A 41 18.79 -13.36 -6.62
C VAL A 41 19.18 -14.53 -5.71
N ALA A 42 19.91 -14.25 -4.62
CA ALA A 42 20.46 -15.29 -3.75
C ALA A 42 19.38 -16.09 -3.01
N GLY A 43 18.28 -15.44 -2.64
CA GLY A 43 17.23 -16.07 -1.85
C GLY A 43 16.01 -16.52 -2.64
N ALA A 44 15.97 -16.34 -3.97
CA ALA A 44 14.75 -16.48 -4.78
C ALA A 44 13.95 -17.77 -4.49
N ASN A 45 14.63 -18.90 -4.31
CA ASN A 45 14.00 -20.20 -4.03
C ASN A 45 13.42 -20.36 -2.61
N SER A 46 13.75 -19.46 -1.68
CA SER A 46 13.36 -19.55 -0.27
C SER A 46 12.09 -18.78 0.08
N TYR A 47 11.63 -17.91 -0.83
CA TYR A 47 10.44 -17.08 -0.61
C TYR A 47 9.51 -16.96 -1.81
N HIS A 48 9.88 -17.45 -3.00
CA HIS A 48 8.91 -17.64 -4.08
C HIS A 48 8.31 -19.04 -4.07
N HIS A 49 7.09 -19.15 -4.53
CA HIS A 49 6.25 -20.34 -4.62
C HIS A 49 5.91 -20.97 -3.27
N VAL A 50 6.14 -20.24 -2.18
CA VAL A 50 5.97 -20.68 -0.79
C VAL A 50 5.17 -19.63 0.01
N PRO A 51 4.62 -19.98 1.19
CA PRO A 51 3.78 -19.09 1.98
C PRO A 51 4.43 -17.77 2.38
N THR A 52 5.75 -17.70 2.48
CA THR A 52 6.49 -16.50 2.88
C THR A 52 6.68 -15.46 1.77
N PHE A 53 6.19 -15.71 0.56
CA PHE A 53 6.24 -14.76 -0.56
C PHE A 53 5.80 -13.35 -0.16
N LEU A 54 4.62 -13.21 0.44
CA LEU A 54 4.06 -11.92 0.82
C LEU A 54 4.81 -11.25 1.99
N PRO A 55 5.04 -11.89 3.15
CA PRO A 55 5.78 -11.28 4.25
C PRO A 55 7.22 -10.92 3.87
N TRP A 56 7.88 -11.74 3.03
CA TRP A 56 9.24 -11.47 2.60
C TRP A 56 9.33 -10.22 1.75
N HIS A 57 8.47 -10.09 0.74
CA HIS A 57 8.45 -8.89 -0.11
C HIS A 57 7.99 -7.64 0.63
N ARG A 58 7.06 -7.76 1.60
CA ARG A 58 6.69 -6.66 2.50
C ARG A 58 7.91 -6.09 3.23
N GLU A 59 8.71 -6.97 3.85
CA GLU A 59 9.92 -6.53 4.55
C GLU A 59 10.98 -6.00 3.59
N PHE A 60 11.12 -6.63 2.42
CA PHE A 60 12.07 -6.21 1.40
C PHE A 60 11.79 -4.78 0.89
N VAL A 61 10.53 -4.46 0.59
CA VAL A 61 10.09 -3.11 0.21
C VAL A 61 10.30 -2.13 1.36
N ARG A 62 9.98 -2.51 2.61
CA ARG A 62 10.16 -1.65 3.79
C ARG A 62 11.63 -1.30 4.04
N ILE A 63 12.54 -2.27 3.91
CA ILE A 63 13.98 -2.03 4.07
C ILE A 63 14.52 -1.16 2.94
N PHE A 64 14.05 -1.38 1.71
CA PHE A 64 14.41 -0.52 0.58
C PHE A 64 13.95 0.92 0.79
N GLU A 65 12.69 1.13 1.20
CA GLU A 65 12.14 2.44 1.55
C GLU A 65 12.95 3.13 2.66
N THR A 66 13.33 2.38 3.70
CA THR A 66 14.17 2.90 4.80
C THR A 66 15.58 3.28 4.34
N ALA A 67 16.10 2.62 3.31
CA ALA A 67 17.43 2.89 2.78
C ALA A 67 17.49 4.13 1.87
N LEU A 68 16.34 4.61 1.37
CA LEU A 68 16.31 5.80 0.52
C LEU A 68 16.72 7.04 1.31
N PRO A 69 17.70 7.82 0.82
CA PRO A 69 18.08 9.06 1.48
C PRO A 69 16.92 10.05 1.40
N THR A 70 16.57 10.64 2.55
CA THR A 70 15.63 11.77 2.61
C THR A 70 16.42 13.06 2.80
N PRO A 71 16.35 14.03 1.86
CA PRO A 71 17.02 15.31 2.03
C PRO A 71 16.58 16.01 3.32
N SER A 72 17.51 16.66 4.02
CA SER A 72 17.21 17.37 5.26
C SER A 72 16.11 18.41 5.06
N GLY A 73 15.07 18.36 5.89
CA GLY A 73 13.91 19.27 5.82
C GLY A 73 12.82 18.87 4.82
N GLN A 74 12.96 17.75 4.10
CA GLN A 74 11.90 17.18 3.28
C GLN A 74 11.13 16.07 4.02
N PRO A 75 9.84 15.84 3.70
CA PRO A 75 9.11 14.67 4.19
C PRO A 75 9.83 13.37 3.81
N THR A 76 9.73 12.36 4.68
CA THR A 76 10.23 11.01 4.38
C THR A 76 9.66 10.51 3.06
N LEU A 77 10.54 10.11 2.15
CA LEU A 77 10.15 9.51 0.88
C LEU A 77 9.49 8.14 1.13
N THR A 78 8.34 7.93 0.52
CA THR A 78 7.64 6.64 0.50
C THR A 78 7.68 6.04 -0.89
N ILE A 79 7.78 4.73 -1.00
CA ILE A 79 7.65 4.03 -2.27
C ILE A 79 6.19 4.14 -2.74
N PRO A 80 5.91 4.70 -3.93
CA PRO A 80 4.58 4.66 -4.48
C PRO A 80 4.28 3.25 -5.00
N TYR A 81 3.02 2.86 -5.03
CA TYR A 81 2.62 1.65 -5.74
C TYR A 81 2.16 1.97 -7.17
N TRP A 82 2.38 1.05 -8.09
CA TRP A 82 1.80 1.11 -9.44
C TRP A 82 0.55 0.25 -9.50
N ASP A 83 -0.62 0.89 -9.62
CA ASP A 83 -1.87 0.20 -9.88
C ASP A 83 -1.99 -0.14 -11.37
N TRP A 84 -1.57 -1.35 -11.74
CA TRP A 84 -1.61 -1.84 -13.12
C TRP A 84 -3.04 -2.06 -13.65
N THR A 85 -4.06 -2.03 -12.78
CA THR A 85 -5.46 -2.08 -13.21
C THR A 85 -6.01 -0.70 -13.60
N GLY A 86 -5.30 0.36 -13.22
CA GLY A 86 -5.66 1.74 -13.53
C GLY A 86 -5.23 2.19 -14.93
N THR A 87 -5.57 3.43 -15.28
CA THR A 87 -5.27 4.02 -16.59
C THR A 87 -3.93 4.76 -16.65
N SER A 88 -3.27 4.98 -15.51
CA SER A 88 -2.00 5.72 -15.44
C SER A 88 -0.82 4.77 -15.28
N ASP A 89 0.12 4.87 -16.21
CA ASP A 89 1.37 4.11 -16.19
C ASP A 89 2.56 4.93 -15.65
N PRO A 90 3.64 4.27 -15.19
CA PRO A 90 4.82 4.95 -14.66
C PRO A 90 5.89 5.28 -15.73
N TRP A 91 5.63 5.09 -17.02
CA TRP A 91 6.66 5.02 -18.08
C TRP A 91 7.15 6.35 -18.64
N ALA A 92 6.75 7.47 -18.03
CA ALA A 92 7.22 8.79 -18.41
C ALA A 92 8.76 8.90 -18.38
N ASP A 93 9.34 9.65 -19.30
CA ASP A 93 10.79 9.84 -19.44
C ASP A 93 11.44 10.55 -18.25
N TYR A 94 10.66 11.22 -17.39
CA TYR A 94 11.17 11.77 -16.14
C TYR A 94 11.05 10.82 -14.95
N PHE A 95 10.45 9.64 -15.15
CA PHE A 95 10.18 8.66 -14.10
C PHE A 95 10.78 7.28 -14.42
N MET A 96 10.01 6.28 -14.87
CA MET A 96 10.57 4.94 -15.12
C MET A 96 11.20 4.79 -16.50
N GLY A 97 10.92 5.68 -17.45
CA GLY A 97 11.29 5.50 -18.85
C GLY A 97 10.46 4.41 -19.55
N GLY A 98 10.53 4.38 -20.88
CA GLY A 98 9.66 3.55 -21.72
C GLY A 98 10.10 2.10 -21.89
N ASN A 99 9.56 1.49 -22.94
CA ASN A 99 9.86 0.13 -23.38
C ASN A 99 11.29 0.01 -23.96
N GLY A 100 11.75 -1.22 -24.12
CA GLY A 100 12.97 -1.53 -24.85
C GLY A 100 12.85 -1.26 -26.36
N ARG A 101 13.96 -0.91 -27.01
CA ARG A 101 14.01 -0.86 -28.47
C ARG A 101 13.91 -2.27 -29.06
N ALA A 102 13.26 -2.39 -30.21
CA ALA A 102 12.93 -3.69 -30.83
C ALA A 102 14.12 -4.62 -31.17
N SER A 103 15.34 -4.09 -31.27
CA SER A 103 16.50 -4.89 -31.69
C SER A 103 17.08 -5.79 -30.59
N ASP A 104 17.01 -5.36 -29.32
CA ASP A 104 17.69 -6.00 -28.19
C ASP A 104 17.03 -5.70 -26.83
N ASP A 105 15.78 -5.22 -26.86
CA ASP A 105 14.95 -4.87 -25.71
C ASP A 105 15.56 -3.83 -24.77
N ARG A 106 16.61 -3.12 -25.21
CA ARG A 106 17.32 -2.13 -24.40
C ARG A 106 16.44 -0.91 -24.14
N VAL A 107 16.27 -0.54 -22.87
CA VAL A 107 15.61 0.71 -22.48
C VAL A 107 16.48 1.89 -22.91
N MET A 108 15.90 2.78 -23.73
CA MET A 108 16.60 3.92 -24.33
C MET A 108 16.18 5.27 -23.77
N THR A 109 15.07 5.34 -23.02
CA THR A 109 14.55 6.58 -22.44
C THR A 109 14.48 6.51 -20.93
N GLY A 110 14.35 7.67 -20.29
CA GLY A 110 14.26 7.75 -18.84
C GLY A 110 15.58 7.69 -18.08
N PRO A 111 15.55 7.98 -16.78
CA PRO A 111 16.73 8.07 -15.93
C PRO A 111 17.46 6.73 -15.76
N PHE A 112 16.82 5.61 -16.09
CA PHE A 112 17.36 4.25 -15.94
C PHE A 112 17.83 3.63 -17.27
N ALA A 113 17.90 4.42 -18.34
CA ALA A 113 18.55 4.01 -19.58
C ALA A 113 20.08 3.91 -19.37
N VAL A 114 20.73 2.96 -20.06
CA VAL A 114 22.19 2.78 -19.95
C VAL A 114 22.98 4.00 -20.41
N GLY A 115 22.43 4.81 -21.32
CA GLY A 115 23.04 6.08 -21.74
C GLY A 115 23.20 7.09 -20.60
N ASN A 116 22.40 6.94 -19.53
CA ASN A 116 22.48 7.74 -18.31
C ASN A 116 23.30 7.06 -17.20
N GLY A 117 24.00 5.95 -17.52
CA GLY A 117 24.90 5.24 -16.61
C GLY A 117 24.22 4.18 -15.73
N TRP A 118 22.97 3.82 -15.99
CA TRP A 118 22.29 2.76 -15.24
C TRP A 118 22.72 1.38 -15.73
N PHE A 119 23.40 0.62 -14.86
CA PHE A 119 23.89 -0.72 -15.16
C PHE A 119 23.19 -1.80 -14.34
N CYS A 120 22.91 -2.94 -14.95
CA CYS A 120 22.29 -4.09 -14.32
C CYS A 120 23.33 -5.11 -13.83
N VAL A 121 23.00 -5.84 -12.77
CA VAL A 121 23.85 -6.85 -12.14
C VAL A 121 23.10 -8.16 -11.91
N ASP A 122 23.76 -9.29 -12.11
CA ASP A 122 23.25 -10.60 -11.71
C ASP A 122 24.43 -11.47 -11.29
N PRO A 123 24.54 -11.86 -10.00
CA PRO A 123 25.64 -12.70 -9.54
C PRO A 123 25.49 -14.18 -9.94
N SER A 124 24.32 -14.59 -10.43
CA SER A 124 24.01 -16.00 -10.74
C SER A 124 24.29 -16.39 -12.19
N ARG A 125 24.33 -15.41 -13.10
CA ARG A 125 24.52 -15.63 -14.55
C ARG A 125 25.01 -14.36 -15.24
N GLU A 126 25.56 -14.52 -16.44
CA GLU A 126 25.86 -13.38 -17.30
C GLU A 126 24.56 -12.82 -17.91
N ILE A 127 24.39 -11.50 -17.82
CA ILE A 127 23.30 -10.75 -18.44
C ILE A 127 23.86 -9.50 -19.14
N PRO A 128 23.17 -8.94 -20.14
CA PRO A 128 23.50 -7.61 -20.63
C PRO A 128 23.55 -6.60 -19.48
N SER A 129 24.54 -5.72 -19.49
CA SER A 129 24.75 -4.75 -18.42
C SER A 129 23.75 -3.61 -18.41
N TYR A 130 22.79 -3.58 -19.34
CA TYR A 130 21.79 -2.52 -19.48
C TYR A 130 20.38 -3.03 -19.17
N LEU A 131 19.53 -2.13 -18.72
CA LEU A 131 18.13 -2.41 -18.45
C LEU A 131 17.40 -2.82 -19.74
N ARG A 132 16.63 -3.90 -19.65
CA ARG A 132 15.77 -4.40 -20.73
C ARG A 132 14.32 -4.51 -20.30
N ARG A 133 13.42 -4.17 -21.22
CA ARG A 133 11.96 -4.30 -21.12
C ARG A 133 11.38 -4.69 -22.46
N GLN A 134 10.33 -5.49 -22.46
CA GLN A 134 9.63 -5.92 -23.67
C GLN A 134 8.13 -6.03 -23.39
N PHE A 135 7.47 -4.87 -23.30
CA PHE A 135 6.07 -4.80 -22.92
C PHE A 135 5.17 -5.68 -23.78
N GLY A 136 4.36 -6.52 -23.13
CA GLY A 136 3.36 -7.36 -23.76
C GLY A 136 3.89 -8.68 -24.35
N ALA A 137 5.19 -8.96 -24.26
CA ALA A 137 5.77 -10.15 -24.89
C ALA A 137 5.52 -11.44 -24.10
N GLY A 138 5.68 -11.41 -22.77
CA GLY A 138 5.46 -12.57 -21.88
C GLY A 138 4.03 -12.70 -21.34
N ALA A 139 3.20 -11.68 -21.53
CA ALA A 139 1.76 -11.67 -21.26
C ALA A 139 1.09 -10.61 -22.14
N ASP A 140 -0.02 -10.94 -22.77
CA ASP A 140 -0.73 -10.07 -23.72
C ASP A 140 -1.45 -8.88 -23.06
N HIS A 141 -1.77 -8.98 -21.77
CA HIS A 141 -2.33 -7.90 -20.98
C HIS A 141 -1.87 -7.95 -19.51
N LEU A 142 -1.97 -6.80 -18.82
CA LEU A 142 -1.80 -6.70 -17.37
C LEU A 142 -3.03 -7.30 -16.64
N PRO A 143 -2.93 -7.64 -15.34
CA PRO A 143 -4.08 -8.03 -14.55
C PRO A 143 -5.20 -6.99 -14.61
N THR A 144 -6.45 -7.45 -14.74
CA THR A 144 -7.65 -6.61 -14.75
C THR A 144 -8.19 -6.39 -13.33
N THR A 145 -9.10 -5.43 -13.15
CA THR A 145 -9.84 -5.29 -11.89
C THR A 145 -10.61 -6.57 -11.55
N GLY A 146 -11.14 -7.29 -12.55
CA GLY A 146 -11.82 -8.57 -12.36
C GLY A 146 -10.89 -9.66 -11.84
N ASP A 147 -9.66 -9.75 -12.38
CA ASP A 147 -8.63 -10.67 -11.88
C ASP A 147 -8.31 -10.36 -10.41
N VAL A 148 -8.11 -9.09 -10.07
CA VAL A 148 -7.80 -8.66 -8.70
C VAL A 148 -8.98 -8.95 -7.76
N SER A 149 -10.22 -8.65 -8.14
CA SER A 149 -11.40 -8.95 -7.31
C SER A 149 -11.56 -10.44 -7.07
N ALA A 150 -11.36 -11.28 -8.09
CA ALA A 150 -11.43 -12.74 -7.94
C ALA A 150 -10.31 -13.26 -7.03
N CYS A 151 -9.08 -12.74 -7.17
CA CYS A 151 -7.95 -13.07 -6.30
C CYS A 151 -8.25 -12.72 -4.84
N LEU A 152 -8.72 -11.48 -4.59
CA LEU A 152 -9.00 -10.99 -3.24
C LEU A 152 -10.12 -11.75 -2.55
N ALA A 153 -11.03 -12.40 -3.27
CA ALA A 153 -12.11 -13.20 -2.69
C ALA A 153 -11.66 -14.61 -2.22
N MET A 154 -10.42 -15.01 -2.52
CA MET A 154 -9.93 -16.34 -2.19
C MET A 154 -9.59 -16.48 -0.71
N THR A 155 -9.98 -17.60 -0.13
CA THR A 155 -9.54 -18.09 1.18
C THR A 155 -9.21 -19.57 1.07
N PRO A 156 -8.33 -20.11 1.93
CA PRO A 156 -7.58 -19.43 3.00
C PRO A 156 -6.37 -18.62 2.46
N TYR A 157 -5.58 -18.00 3.37
CA TYR A 157 -4.32 -17.33 3.03
C TYR A 157 -3.42 -18.20 2.14
N ASP A 158 -3.13 -19.41 2.59
CA ASP A 158 -2.39 -20.44 1.86
C ASP A 158 -2.91 -21.83 2.25
N SER A 159 -2.58 -22.85 1.47
CA SER A 159 -3.06 -24.22 1.64
C SER A 159 -1.96 -25.25 1.43
N GLU A 160 -2.09 -26.39 2.11
CA GLU A 160 -1.22 -27.56 1.87
C GLU A 160 -1.26 -27.97 0.38
N PRO A 161 -0.14 -28.49 -0.17
CA PRO A 161 1.13 -28.79 0.49
C PRO A 161 2.10 -27.59 0.58
N TRP A 162 1.59 -26.35 0.63
CA TRP A 162 2.34 -25.07 0.68
C TRP A 162 3.10 -24.73 -0.60
N GLU A 163 3.48 -25.75 -1.37
CA GLU A 163 3.95 -25.65 -2.74
C GLU A 163 2.88 -26.21 -3.70
N GLY A 164 3.07 -26.03 -5.00
CA GLY A 164 2.14 -26.53 -6.03
C GLY A 164 0.90 -25.66 -6.23
N VAL A 165 -0.20 -26.28 -6.70
CA VAL A 165 -1.33 -25.59 -7.34
C VAL A 165 -2.67 -25.71 -6.59
N SER A 166 -2.65 -26.00 -5.29
CA SER A 166 -3.86 -25.96 -4.47
C SER A 166 -4.45 -24.55 -4.43
N GLN A 167 -5.78 -24.43 -4.26
CA GLN A 167 -6.43 -23.12 -4.24
C GLN A 167 -6.08 -22.37 -2.95
N SER A 168 -5.63 -21.11 -3.07
CA SER A 168 -5.41 -20.18 -1.95
C SER A 168 -5.14 -18.77 -2.46
N PHE A 169 -5.32 -17.78 -1.57
CA PHE A 169 -5.00 -16.39 -1.87
C PHE A 169 -3.54 -16.19 -2.29
N ARG A 170 -2.57 -16.63 -1.48
CA ARG A 170 -1.12 -16.45 -1.72
C ARG A 170 -0.72 -16.99 -3.10
N LYS A 171 -1.17 -18.20 -3.46
CA LYS A 171 -0.84 -18.80 -4.76
C LYS A 171 -1.45 -18.04 -5.94
N SER A 172 -2.65 -17.49 -5.80
CA SER A 172 -3.25 -16.66 -6.85
C SER A 172 -2.57 -15.30 -6.97
N ILE A 173 -2.36 -14.58 -5.86
CA ILE A 173 -1.71 -13.26 -5.92
C ILE A 173 -0.27 -13.35 -6.42
N GLU A 174 0.45 -14.42 -6.08
CA GLU A 174 1.77 -14.70 -6.64
C GLU A 174 1.71 -15.05 -8.14
N GLY A 175 0.63 -15.68 -8.59
CA GLY A 175 0.45 -16.11 -9.97
C GLY A 175 0.89 -17.55 -10.25
N VAL A 176 0.80 -18.41 -9.24
CA VAL A 176 0.98 -19.88 -9.36
C VAL A 176 -0.29 -20.55 -9.88
N ILE A 177 -1.45 -19.97 -9.59
CA ILE A 177 -2.77 -20.39 -10.08
C ILE A 177 -3.53 -19.20 -10.67
N THR A 178 -4.65 -19.46 -11.34
CA THR A 178 -5.54 -18.41 -11.85
C THR A 178 -6.48 -17.91 -10.75
N PRO A 179 -6.75 -16.59 -10.67
CA PRO A 179 -6.19 -15.52 -11.50
C PRO A 179 -4.70 -15.27 -11.19
N ASP A 180 -3.91 -15.08 -12.26
CA ASP A 180 -2.47 -14.80 -12.18
C ASP A 180 -2.22 -13.29 -12.11
N ILE A 181 -1.74 -12.83 -10.94
CA ILE A 181 -1.56 -11.41 -10.65
C ILE A 181 -0.08 -10.99 -10.77
N HIS A 182 0.77 -11.34 -9.79
CA HIS A 182 2.17 -10.90 -9.73
C HIS A 182 3.01 -11.40 -10.92
N ASN A 183 3.01 -12.72 -11.17
CA ASN A 183 3.83 -13.30 -12.24
C ASN A 183 3.45 -12.74 -13.62
N ARG A 184 2.15 -12.48 -13.86
CA ARG A 184 1.69 -11.83 -15.10
C ARG A 184 2.31 -10.45 -15.31
N VAL A 185 2.42 -9.61 -14.27
CA VAL A 185 3.03 -8.27 -14.40
C VAL A 185 4.52 -8.37 -14.70
N HIS A 186 5.25 -9.27 -14.03
CA HIS A 186 6.66 -9.54 -14.31
C HIS A 186 6.87 -9.94 -15.79
N ARG A 187 6.05 -10.87 -16.30
CA ARG A 187 6.10 -11.30 -17.72
C ARG A 187 5.62 -10.25 -18.70
N TRP A 188 4.64 -9.42 -18.32
CA TRP A 188 4.18 -8.33 -19.18
C TRP A 188 5.27 -7.28 -19.38
N ILE A 189 6.02 -6.92 -18.33
CA ILE A 189 7.11 -5.94 -18.45
C ILE A 189 8.28 -6.51 -19.26
N GLY A 190 8.60 -7.78 -19.05
CA GLY A 190 9.66 -8.47 -19.77
C GLY A 190 11.08 -8.09 -19.34
N GLY A 191 12.07 -8.63 -20.05
CA GLY A 191 13.47 -8.25 -19.87
C GLY A 191 14.01 -8.57 -18.48
N ASN A 192 14.55 -7.58 -17.75
CA ASN A 192 15.07 -7.84 -16.42
C ASN A 192 13.97 -8.24 -15.42
N MET A 193 12.73 -7.75 -15.59
CA MET A 193 11.63 -8.09 -14.70
C MET A 193 11.24 -9.57 -14.75
N GLU A 194 11.60 -10.33 -15.78
CA GLU A 194 11.34 -11.79 -15.80
C GLU A 194 12.40 -12.63 -15.09
N LEU A 195 13.50 -12.01 -14.67
CA LEU A 195 14.62 -12.71 -14.03
C LEU A 195 14.48 -12.66 -12.51
N THR A 196 15.21 -13.55 -11.83
CA THR A 196 15.44 -13.41 -10.37
C THR A 196 16.21 -12.14 -10.02
N SER A 197 16.83 -11.49 -11.01
CA SER A 197 17.45 -10.17 -10.89
C SER A 197 16.50 -9.03 -11.29
N SER A 198 15.18 -9.23 -11.20
CA SER A 198 14.13 -8.23 -11.46
C SER A 198 14.27 -6.91 -10.71
N PRO A 199 14.85 -6.82 -9.49
CA PRO A 199 15.11 -5.52 -8.87
C PRO A 199 16.08 -4.63 -9.65
N ASN A 200 16.77 -5.12 -10.69
CA ASN A 200 17.52 -4.26 -11.62
C ASN A 200 16.64 -3.19 -12.30
N ASP A 201 15.34 -3.45 -12.43
CA ASP A 201 14.36 -2.48 -12.90
C ASP A 201 13.71 -1.78 -11.69
N PRO A 202 13.85 -0.45 -11.54
CA PRO A 202 13.23 0.27 -10.43
C PRO A 202 11.70 0.16 -10.35
N VAL A 203 11.02 -0.24 -11.43
CA VAL A 203 9.57 -0.51 -11.38
C VAL A 203 9.22 -1.73 -10.51
N PHE A 204 10.19 -2.62 -10.23
CA PHE A 204 10.04 -3.72 -9.27
C PHE A 204 9.45 -3.24 -7.95
N TRP A 205 9.97 -2.14 -7.41
CA TRP A 205 9.55 -1.59 -6.12
C TRP A 205 8.11 -1.10 -6.16
N LEU A 206 7.70 -0.45 -7.26
CA LEU A 206 6.32 0.02 -7.44
C LEU A 206 5.34 -1.15 -7.61
N HIS A 207 5.75 -2.19 -8.34
CA HIS A 207 4.96 -3.39 -8.54
C HIS A 207 4.75 -4.14 -7.22
N HIS A 208 5.83 -4.44 -6.49
CA HIS A 208 5.78 -5.14 -5.20
C HIS A 208 5.10 -4.32 -4.11
N CYS A 209 5.20 -2.99 -4.16
CA CYS A 209 4.40 -2.11 -3.30
C CYS A 209 2.89 -2.24 -3.57
N ASN A 210 2.46 -2.51 -4.82
CA ASN A 210 1.05 -2.79 -5.12
C ASN A 210 0.64 -4.21 -4.68
N ILE A 211 1.52 -5.21 -4.81
CA ILE A 211 1.26 -6.55 -4.26
C ILE A 211 1.06 -6.49 -2.75
N ASP A 212 1.90 -5.75 -2.05
CA ASP A 212 1.79 -5.55 -0.61
C ASP A 212 0.49 -4.81 -0.22
N ARG A 213 0.09 -3.78 -0.99
CA ARG A 213 -1.20 -3.11 -0.84
C ARG A 213 -2.39 -4.06 -0.97
N LEU A 214 -2.38 -4.92 -1.98
CA LEU A 214 -3.45 -5.90 -2.20
C LEU A 214 -3.51 -6.92 -1.05
N TRP A 215 -2.36 -7.32 -0.49
CA TRP A 215 -2.35 -8.16 0.70
C TRP A 215 -2.93 -7.44 1.92
N ALA A 216 -2.57 -6.18 2.16
CA ALA A 216 -3.16 -5.36 3.24
C ALA A 216 -4.70 -5.26 3.09
N LEU A 217 -5.19 -5.03 1.86
CA LEU A 217 -6.63 -5.02 1.55
C LEU A 217 -7.28 -6.39 1.79
N TRP A 218 -6.62 -7.49 1.41
CA TRP A 218 -7.13 -8.84 1.70
C TRP A 218 -7.25 -9.09 3.20
N GLN A 219 -6.25 -8.70 4.00
CA GLN A 219 -6.26 -8.81 5.47
C GLN A 219 -7.42 -8.00 6.08
N GLN A 220 -7.71 -6.81 5.53
CA GLN A 220 -8.84 -5.99 5.95
C GLN A 220 -10.19 -6.65 5.65
N ASN A 221 -10.32 -7.30 4.49
CA ASN A 221 -11.54 -7.96 4.04
C ASN A 221 -11.78 -9.33 4.71
N HIS A 222 -10.71 -9.98 5.18
CA HIS A 222 -10.74 -11.32 5.76
C HIS A 222 -10.20 -11.35 7.19
N ARG A 223 -10.77 -10.53 8.08
CA ARG A 223 -10.28 -10.36 9.47
C ARG A 223 -10.26 -11.64 10.32
N ASN A 224 -11.01 -12.66 9.92
CA ASN A 224 -11.07 -13.95 10.59
C ASN A 224 -10.04 -14.95 10.03
N GLU A 225 -9.42 -14.64 8.89
CA GLU A 225 -8.33 -15.44 8.33
C GLU A 225 -7.01 -15.10 9.02
N THR A 226 -6.09 -16.06 9.02
CA THR A 226 -4.74 -15.88 9.56
C THR A 226 -3.71 -16.29 8.52
N TYR A 227 -2.47 -15.87 8.73
CA TYR A 227 -1.35 -16.40 7.96
C TYR A 227 -1.29 -17.93 8.12
N LEU A 228 -0.99 -18.65 7.05
CA LEU A 228 -0.74 -20.08 7.09
C LEU A 228 0.60 -20.37 6.42
N PRO A 229 1.40 -21.31 6.92
CA PRO A 229 1.13 -22.20 8.06
C PRO A 229 1.36 -21.55 9.44
N GLN A 230 0.55 -21.93 10.43
CA GLN A 230 0.78 -21.56 11.84
C GLN A 230 1.93 -22.38 12.44
N SER A 231 1.98 -23.67 12.14
CA SER A 231 3.03 -24.61 12.53
C SER A 231 2.99 -25.85 11.62
N GLY A 232 4.01 -26.71 11.68
CA GLY A 232 4.05 -27.98 10.94
C GLY A 232 4.37 -27.86 9.44
N GLY A 233 4.44 -26.63 8.91
CA GLY A 233 4.95 -26.37 7.56
C GLY A 233 6.48 -26.40 7.48
N PRO A 234 7.04 -26.26 6.27
CA PRO A 234 8.49 -26.30 6.06
C PRO A 234 9.24 -25.24 6.90
N PRO A 235 10.47 -25.53 7.36
CA PRO A 235 11.27 -24.57 8.12
C PRO A 235 11.46 -23.24 7.39
N GLY A 236 11.27 -22.13 8.10
CA GLY A 236 11.37 -20.79 7.54
C GLY A 236 10.04 -20.27 6.98
N GLN A 237 8.97 -21.09 6.97
CA GLN A 237 7.67 -20.72 6.40
C GLN A 237 6.56 -20.55 7.44
N ASN A 238 6.75 -21.01 8.67
CA ASN A 238 5.73 -20.92 9.70
C ASN A 238 5.65 -19.51 10.29
N VAL A 239 4.50 -19.15 10.85
CA VAL A 239 4.22 -17.79 11.39
C VAL A 239 5.27 -17.29 12.39
N ASN A 240 5.89 -18.18 13.15
CA ASN A 240 6.92 -17.84 14.13
C ASN A 240 8.34 -18.11 13.66
N ASP A 241 8.55 -18.59 12.43
CA ASP A 241 9.89 -18.80 11.90
C ASP A 241 10.57 -17.46 11.57
N LEU A 242 11.90 -17.48 11.62
CA LEU A 242 12.72 -16.38 11.11
C LEU A 242 12.69 -16.38 9.59
N MET A 243 12.77 -15.19 9.00
CA MET A 243 12.67 -14.97 7.56
C MET A 243 14.05 -14.60 6.99
N PRO A 244 14.77 -15.55 6.35
CA PRO A 244 16.07 -15.26 5.76
C PRO A 244 15.97 -14.22 4.63
N PRO A 245 16.99 -13.37 4.42
CA PRO A 245 18.30 -13.37 5.11
C PRO A 245 18.29 -12.62 6.46
N TRP A 246 17.15 -12.12 6.92
CA TRP A 246 17.06 -11.33 8.14
C TRP A 246 16.99 -12.24 9.37
N SER A 247 18.14 -12.42 10.02
CA SER A 247 18.29 -13.30 11.18
C SER A 247 17.48 -12.89 12.42
N SER A 248 16.86 -11.71 12.42
CA SER A 248 16.08 -11.17 13.54
C SER A 248 14.61 -10.91 13.22
N VAL A 249 14.15 -11.13 11.99
CA VAL A 249 12.77 -10.81 11.58
C VAL A 249 11.98 -12.11 11.48
N ARG A 250 10.91 -12.23 12.26
CA ARG A 250 9.96 -13.34 12.16
C ARG A 250 8.86 -13.00 11.16
N VAL A 251 8.22 -14.01 10.58
CA VAL A 251 7.03 -13.83 9.74
C VAL A 251 5.95 -13.03 10.48
N SER A 252 5.67 -13.38 11.75
CA SER A 252 4.69 -12.70 12.60
C SER A 252 4.97 -11.21 12.80
N ALA A 253 6.24 -10.79 12.74
CA ALA A 253 6.63 -9.41 12.96
C ALA A 253 6.20 -8.46 11.84
N VAL A 254 5.86 -8.99 10.65
CA VAL A 254 5.53 -8.19 9.46
C VAL A 254 4.09 -8.38 8.99
N LEU A 255 3.28 -9.19 9.69
CA LEU A 255 1.90 -9.43 9.30
C LEU A 255 1.03 -8.17 9.41
N ASP A 256 1.26 -7.35 10.42
CA ASP A 256 0.61 -6.05 10.56
C ASP A 256 1.50 -4.94 10.00
N HIS A 257 1.20 -4.48 8.78
CA HIS A 257 1.94 -3.41 8.13
C HIS A 257 1.86 -2.07 8.88
N ARG A 258 0.82 -1.85 9.71
CA ARG A 258 0.66 -0.61 10.49
C ARG A 258 1.65 -0.56 11.64
N SER A 259 1.89 -1.70 12.28
CA SER A 259 2.95 -1.87 13.27
C SER A 259 4.34 -1.63 12.67
N LEU A 260 4.49 -1.75 11.34
CA LEU A 260 5.71 -1.40 10.60
C LEU A 260 5.82 0.10 10.27
N GLY A 261 4.79 0.89 10.57
CA GLY A 261 4.82 2.35 10.48
C GLY A 261 4.30 2.95 9.17
N TYR A 262 3.56 2.20 8.34
CA TYR A 262 2.97 2.72 7.10
C TYR A 262 1.52 2.26 6.88
N VAL A 263 0.85 2.91 5.93
CA VAL A 263 -0.49 2.59 5.38
C VAL A 263 -0.52 2.94 3.89
N TYR A 264 -1.52 2.44 3.17
CA TYR A 264 -1.82 2.84 1.80
C TYR A 264 -2.90 3.93 1.72
N ASP A 265 -2.83 4.80 0.72
CA ASP A 265 -3.86 5.83 0.47
C ASP A 265 -5.24 5.26 0.06
N THR A 266 -5.30 4.00 -0.34
CA THR A 266 -6.55 3.27 -0.57
C THR A 266 -7.01 2.43 0.62
N GLU A 267 -6.19 2.34 1.67
CA GLU A 267 -6.69 1.79 2.92
C GLU A 267 -7.61 2.82 3.56
N ASN A 268 -8.88 2.45 3.58
CA ASN A 268 -9.93 3.13 4.31
C ASN A 268 -10.22 2.29 5.57
N PRO A 269 -9.30 2.21 6.56
CA PRO A 269 -9.56 1.44 7.77
C PRO A 269 -10.74 2.03 8.53
N THR A 270 -11.53 1.20 9.19
CA THR A 270 -12.49 1.70 10.15
C THR A 270 -11.74 2.34 11.31
N ALA A 271 -12.01 3.61 11.59
CA ALA A 271 -11.44 4.35 12.71
C ALA A 271 -11.75 3.64 14.04
N GLN A 272 -10.83 3.72 15.00
CA GLN A 272 -10.99 3.12 16.33
C GLN A 272 -10.60 4.10 17.43
N GLY A 273 -11.07 3.83 18.66
CA GLY A 273 -10.77 4.67 19.81
C GLY A 273 -11.47 6.03 19.72
N ASP A 274 -10.73 7.10 20.00
CA ASP A 274 -11.23 8.48 20.08
C ASP A 274 -10.82 9.36 18.89
N HIS A 275 -10.29 8.80 17.81
CA HIS A 275 -9.75 9.60 16.70
C HIS A 275 -9.90 8.92 15.33
N MET A 276 -9.81 9.74 14.28
CA MET A 276 -9.62 9.31 12.90
C MET A 276 -8.30 9.91 12.40
N HIS A 277 -7.35 9.06 12.05
CA HIS A 277 -6.14 9.42 11.31
C HIS A 277 -6.45 9.69 9.83
N PRO A 278 -5.55 10.35 9.08
CA PRO A 278 -5.70 10.48 7.64
C PRO A 278 -5.81 9.11 6.97
N GLY A 279 -6.81 8.93 6.11
CA GLY A 279 -7.20 7.66 5.51
C GLY A 279 -8.25 6.90 6.31
N ASP A 280 -8.37 7.13 7.63
CA ASP A 280 -9.38 6.44 8.43
C ASP A 280 -10.79 6.79 7.97
N THR A 281 -11.67 5.81 8.04
CA THR A 281 -13.06 5.91 7.63
C THR A 281 -14.02 5.47 8.73
N LEU A 282 -15.24 5.95 8.64
CA LEU A 282 -16.39 5.31 9.24
C LEU A 282 -17.28 4.87 8.08
N ARG A 283 -17.57 3.56 8.01
CA ARG A 283 -18.58 3.00 7.12
C ARG A 283 -19.93 2.96 7.83
N SER A 284 -20.99 2.71 7.06
CA SER A 284 -22.36 2.59 7.57
C SER A 284 -22.41 1.69 8.82
N GLY A 285 -22.76 2.27 9.98
CA GLY A 285 -22.81 1.62 11.29
C GLY A 285 -21.55 1.76 12.16
N ASP A 286 -20.43 2.23 11.62
CA ASP A 286 -19.18 2.40 12.36
C ASP A 286 -19.24 3.60 13.31
N SER A 287 -18.38 3.58 14.35
CA SER A 287 -18.27 4.70 15.28
C SER A 287 -16.90 4.80 15.95
N ILE A 288 -16.55 6.01 16.40
CA ILE A 288 -15.49 6.26 17.39
C ILE A 288 -16.10 6.81 18.69
N SER A 289 -15.41 6.60 19.80
CA SER A 289 -15.87 6.99 21.14
C SER A 289 -14.83 7.82 21.87
N SER A 290 -15.28 8.86 22.57
CA SER A 290 -14.42 9.67 23.44
C SER A 290 -13.70 8.81 24.49
N GLY A 291 -12.58 9.30 25.01
CA GLY A 291 -11.93 8.69 26.18
C GLY A 291 -12.91 8.57 27.36
N GLY A 292 -13.23 7.33 27.76
CA GLY A 292 -14.24 7.04 28.79
C GLY A 292 -15.65 6.74 28.26
N GLY A 293 -15.88 6.74 26.95
CA GLY A 293 -17.09 6.22 26.31
C GLY A 293 -18.33 7.12 26.38
N ARG A 294 -18.25 8.31 26.98
CA ARG A 294 -19.42 9.20 27.20
C ARG A 294 -19.99 9.83 25.95
N TYR A 295 -19.21 9.95 24.89
CA TYR A 295 -19.63 10.46 23.60
C TYR A 295 -19.22 9.51 22.51
N ARG A 296 -20.04 9.44 21.46
CA ARG A 296 -19.82 8.57 20.31
C ARG A 296 -20.16 9.31 19.01
N LEU A 297 -19.22 9.34 18.08
CA LEU A 297 -19.45 9.80 16.71
C LEU A 297 -19.76 8.56 15.87
N VAL A 298 -20.97 8.50 15.30
CA VAL A 298 -21.51 7.37 14.56
C VAL A 298 -21.74 7.80 13.12
N TYR A 299 -21.27 7.01 12.15
CA TYR A 299 -21.74 7.13 10.78
C TYR A 299 -22.93 6.19 10.61
N GLU A 300 -24.13 6.75 10.69
CA GLU A 300 -25.39 6.01 10.73
C GLU A 300 -25.70 5.33 9.40
N THR A 301 -26.60 4.34 9.46
CA THR A 301 -26.94 3.51 8.30
C THR A 301 -27.76 4.24 7.23
N ASP A 302 -28.21 5.46 7.52
CA ASP A 302 -28.93 6.34 6.60
C ASP A 302 -28.02 7.38 5.91
N GLY A 303 -26.70 7.26 6.11
CA GLY A 303 -25.68 8.13 5.51
C GLY A 303 -25.39 9.40 6.31
N ASN A 304 -25.90 9.51 7.55
CA ASN A 304 -25.68 10.66 8.42
C ASN A 304 -24.48 10.45 9.36
N LEU A 305 -23.62 11.45 9.53
CA LEU A 305 -22.58 11.44 10.57
C LEU A 305 -23.11 12.19 11.79
N VAL A 306 -23.22 11.50 12.92
CA VAL A 306 -23.95 11.99 14.10
C VAL A 306 -23.14 11.83 15.37
N LEU A 307 -23.08 12.89 16.18
CA LEU A 307 -22.47 12.86 17.50
C LEU A 307 -23.56 12.68 18.56
N TYR A 308 -23.40 11.64 19.39
CA TYR A 308 -24.27 11.36 20.52
C TYR A 308 -23.53 11.49 21.84
N GLN A 309 -24.27 11.86 22.88
CA GLN A 309 -23.91 11.58 24.25
C GLN A 309 -24.49 10.21 24.64
N ASP A 310 -23.70 9.40 25.35
CA ASP A 310 -24.10 8.05 25.75
C ASP A 310 -25.38 8.06 26.59
N GLY A 311 -26.29 7.13 26.27
CA GLY A 311 -27.63 7.06 26.87
C GLY A 311 -28.66 8.05 26.31
N GLU A 312 -28.27 9.01 25.46
CA GLU A 312 -29.20 9.96 24.83
C GLU A 312 -29.54 9.54 23.39
N ARG A 313 -30.80 9.78 22.99
CA ARG A 313 -31.27 9.54 21.60
C ARG A 313 -31.26 10.81 20.76
N THR A 314 -31.09 11.97 21.38
CA THR A 314 -31.04 13.25 20.69
C THR A 314 -29.60 13.51 20.22
N PRO A 315 -29.38 13.75 18.93
CA PRO A 315 -28.07 14.17 18.42
C PRO A 315 -27.57 15.46 19.08
N GLN A 316 -26.31 15.48 19.46
CA GLN A 316 -25.60 16.71 19.87
C GLN A 316 -25.08 17.49 18.65
N TRP A 317 -24.84 16.80 17.54
CA TRP A 317 -24.47 17.38 16.26
C TRP A 317 -24.72 16.38 15.13
N SER A 318 -24.97 16.86 13.91
CA SER A 318 -25.12 16.03 12.72
C SER A 318 -24.62 16.73 11.46
N SER A 319 -24.07 15.96 10.52
CA SER A 319 -23.69 16.43 9.17
C SER A 319 -24.88 16.78 8.27
N GLN A 320 -26.10 16.43 8.68
CA GLN A 320 -27.34 16.61 7.94
C GLN A 320 -27.35 15.91 6.57
N THR A 321 -26.70 14.75 6.48
CA THR A 321 -26.55 13.97 5.24
C THR A 321 -27.48 12.76 5.18
N GLN A 322 -28.44 12.65 6.10
CA GLN A 322 -29.43 11.58 6.11
C GLN A 322 -30.18 11.48 4.77
N ARG A 323 -30.59 10.26 4.42
CA ARG A 323 -31.31 9.91 3.16
C ARG A 323 -30.46 9.99 1.89
N ARG A 324 -29.13 10.04 2.04
CA ARG A 324 -28.19 9.79 0.95
C ARG A 324 -27.80 8.31 0.95
N SER A 325 -27.33 7.78 -0.19
CA SER A 325 -26.83 6.41 -0.22
C SER A 325 -25.54 6.33 0.60
N PRO A 326 -25.46 5.54 1.69
CA PRO A 326 -24.33 5.56 2.60
C PRO A 326 -23.08 5.01 1.89
N GLY A 327 -22.06 5.86 1.73
CA GLY A 327 -20.74 5.47 1.26
C GLY A 327 -19.75 5.40 2.42
N MET A 328 -18.89 6.40 2.52
CA MET A 328 -17.86 6.46 3.57
C MET A 328 -17.70 7.88 4.11
N CYS A 329 -17.65 8.01 5.42
CA CYS A 329 -17.04 9.17 6.06
C CYS A 329 -15.53 8.93 6.12
N VAL A 330 -14.71 9.86 5.62
CA VAL A 330 -13.26 9.70 5.47
C VAL A 330 -12.57 10.92 6.05
N MET A 331 -11.59 10.69 6.92
CA MET A 331 -10.61 11.71 7.28
C MET A 331 -9.58 11.77 6.15
N GLN A 332 -9.74 12.71 5.24
CA GLN A 332 -8.92 12.82 4.03
C GLN A 332 -7.46 13.12 4.35
N MET A 333 -6.58 12.75 3.42
CA MET A 333 -5.14 12.97 3.53
C MET A 333 -4.74 14.45 3.54
N ASN A 334 -5.59 15.34 3.02
CA ASN A 334 -5.43 16.79 3.10
C ASN A 334 -5.96 17.38 4.42
N GLY A 335 -6.42 16.57 5.36
CA GLY A 335 -6.91 17.05 6.65
C GLY A 335 -8.40 17.41 6.70
N ASP A 336 -9.13 17.25 5.59
CA ASP A 336 -10.57 17.48 5.55
C ASP A 336 -11.34 16.23 6.02
N LEU A 337 -12.48 16.41 6.70
CA LEU A 337 -13.38 15.31 7.00
C LEU A 337 -14.53 15.36 6.00
N THR A 338 -14.76 14.25 5.29
CA THR A 338 -15.68 14.24 4.16
C THR A 338 -16.61 13.05 4.21
N ILE A 339 -17.78 13.17 3.59
CA ILE A 339 -18.68 12.05 3.35
C ILE A 339 -18.86 11.92 1.85
N ASP A 340 -18.53 10.74 1.33
CA ASP A 340 -18.82 10.32 -0.04
C ASP A 340 -20.01 9.34 -0.01
N ASP A 341 -20.89 9.41 -1.00
CA ASP A 341 -21.98 8.44 -1.15
C ASP A 341 -21.49 7.10 -1.74
N ALA A 342 -22.41 6.13 -1.88
CA ALA A 342 -22.07 4.81 -2.40
C ALA A 342 -21.53 4.81 -3.85
N ASP A 343 -21.80 5.87 -4.62
CA ASP A 343 -21.30 6.06 -5.97
C ASP A 343 -19.95 6.82 -5.99
N GLY A 344 -19.40 7.12 -4.80
CA GLY A 344 -18.14 7.84 -4.62
C GLY A 344 -18.26 9.35 -4.85
N GLN A 345 -19.48 9.92 -4.90
CA GLN A 345 -19.67 11.35 -5.03
C GLN A 345 -19.59 12.03 -3.66
N ARG A 346 -18.84 13.13 -3.59
CA ARG A 346 -18.74 13.95 -2.39
C ARG A 346 -20.09 14.59 -2.07
N VAL A 347 -20.69 14.22 -0.94
CA VAL A 347 -21.97 14.78 -0.49
C VAL A 347 -21.81 15.78 0.66
N TRP A 348 -20.70 15.72 1.40
CA TRP A 348 -20.42 16.65 2.49
C TRP A 348 -18.92 16.78 2.77
N SER A 349 -18.50 17.96 3.21
CA SER A 349 -17.13 18.28 3.61
C SER A 349 -17.16 19.24 4.79
N LEU A 350 -16.23 19.06 5.72
CA LEU A 350 -16.02 19.97 6.84
C LEU A 350 -15.37 21.30 6.40
N GLY A 351 -14.67 21.30 5.25
CA GLY A 351 -14.18 22.49 4.57
C GLY A 351 -12.84 23.01 5.09
N ILE A 352 -11.99 22.14 5.65
CA ILE A 352 -10.74 22.50 6.34
C ILE A 352 -9.46 22.19 5.54
N ASP A 353 -9.61 22.17 4.22
CA ASP A 353 -8.60 21.86 3.19
C ASP A 353 -7.15 22.28 3.54
N GLY A 354 -6.33 21.28 3.88
CA GLY A 354 -4.89 21.43 4.12
C GLY A 354 -4.48 21.89 5.53
N ARG A 355 -5.44 22.25 6.40
CA ARG A 355 -5.12 22.82 7.74
C ARG A 355 -4.99 21.77 8.84
N GLY A 356 -5.46 20.55 8.60
CA GLY A 356 -5.54 19.47 9.58
C GLY A 356 -4.75 18.22 9.21
N ASN A 357 -4.66 17.28 10.14
CA ASN A 357 -4.05 15.97 9.96
C ASN A 357 -4.67 14.85 10.81
N ARG A 358 -5.61 15.14 11.72
CA ARG A 358 -6.29 14.11 12.52
C ARG A 358 -7.56 14.68 13.14
N LEU A 359 -8.66 13.93 13.10
CA LEU A 359 -9.87 14.18 13.88
C LEU A 359 -9.76 13.50 15.24
N ARG A 360 -10.19 14.15 16.32
CA ARG A 360 -10.33 13.56 17.65
C ARG A 360 -11.71 13.91 18.24
N LEU A 361 -12.37 12.92 18.83
CA LEU A 361 -13.51 13.09 19.71
C LEU A 361 -13.03 13.22 21.15
N THR A 362 -13.11 14.43 21.69
CA THR A 362 -12.58 14.73 23.03
C THR A 362 -13.48 14.19 24.15
N GLY A 363 -12.92 14.03 25.34
CA GLY A 363 -13.66 13.59 26.53
C GLY A 363 -14.78 14.55 26.99
N ASP A 364 -14.74 15.80 26.51
CA ASP A 364 -15.79 16.81 26.72
C ASP A 364 -16.78 16.94 25.55
N GLY A 365 -16.76 16.01 24.59
CA GLY A 365 -17.78 15.90 23.54
C GLY A 365 -17.59 16.86 22.37
N ALA A 366 -16.36 17.31 22.11
CA ALA A 366 -16.06 18.10 20.92
C ALA A 366 -15.34 17.27 19.86
N LEU A 367 -15.60 17.58 18.60
CA LEU A 367 -14.79 17.13 17.47
C LEU A 367 -13.68 18.15 17.25
N GLU A 368 -12.43 17.72 17.31
CA GLU A 368 -11.26 18.54 17.04
C GLU A 368 -10.51 18.01 15.85
N VAL A 369 -10.26 18.88 14.87
CA VAL A 369 -9.24 18.61 13.85
C VAL A 369 -7.98 19.36 14.24
N THR A 370 -6.92 18.59 14.48
CA THR A 370 -5.59 19.12 14.79
C THR A 370 -4.71 19.09 13.55
N GLY A 371 -3.69 19.96 13.47
CA GLY A 371 -2.61 19.92 12.49
C GLY A 371 -1.36 19.22 13.01
N LEU A 372 -0.32 19.10 12.17
CA LEU A 372 0.92 18.36 12.46
C LEU A 372 1.70 18.84 13.70
N SER A 373 1.60 20.13 14.03
CA SER A 373 2.22 20.72 15.23
C SER A 373 1.43 20.49 16.52
N GLY A 374 0.25 19.84 16.42
CA GLY A 374 -0.72 19.72 17.52
C GLY A 374 -1.63 20.93 17.67
N ALA A 375 -1.47 21.98 16.85
CA ALA A 375 -2.39 23.11 16.84
C ALA A 375 -3.79 22.68 16.38
N ILE A 376 -4.83 23.20 17.05
CA ILE A 376 -6.23 22.95 16.66
C ILE A 376 -6.51 23.78 15.41
N ALA A 377 -6.78 23.10 14.30
CA ALA A 377 -7.16 23.70 13.03
C ALA A 377 -8.65 24.03 12.99
N TRP A 378 -9.45 23.20 13.66
CA TRP A 378 -10.89 23.38 13.82
C TRP A 378 -11.38 22.63 15.05
N ARG A 379 -12.42 23.16 15.70
CA ARG A 379 -13.11 22.51 16.80
C ARG A 379 -14.60 22.75 16.64
N SER A 380 -15.41 21.71 16.85
CA SER A 380 -16.87 21.84 16.79
C SER A 380 -17.36 22.87 17.82
N PRO A 381 -18.34 23.71 17.48
CA PRO A 381 -19.01 24.55 18.47
C PRO A 381 -19.55 23.69 19.62
N ARG A 382 -19.46 24.18 20.87
CA ARG A 382 -20.11 23.53 22.03
C ARG A 382 -21.64 23.61 21.97
N GLU A 383 -22.17 24.49 21.14
CA GLU A 383 -23.59 24.74 20.97
C GLU A 383 -24.00 24.43 19.53
N VAL A 384 -24.58 23.25 19.35
CA VAL A 384 -25.75 23.05 18.49
C VAL A 384 -26.73 22.26 19.35
N MET A 385 -27.28 22.88 20.40
CA MET A 385 -28.69 23.30 20.44
C MET A 385 -29.64 22.35 19.70
N ALA A 386 -30.31 21.52 20.51
CA ALA A 386 -31.65 20.94 20.38
C ALA A 386 -32.31 20.85 19.00
#